data_AF-S9VCG9-F1
#
_entry.id   AF-S9VCG9-F1
#
_cell.length_a   1.000
_cell.length_b   1.000
_cell.length_c   1.000
_cell.angle_alpha   90.00
_cell.angle_beta   90.00
_cell.angle_gamma   90.00
#
_symmetry.space_group_name_H-M   'P 1'
#
loop_
_entity.id
_entity.type
_entity.pdbx_description
1 polymer ?
#
loop_
_entity_poly.entity_id
_entity_poly.type
_entity_poly.pdbx_seq_one_letter_code
_entity_poly.pdbx_strand_id
1 'polypeptide(L)'
;MLRRSVVFLGRPKGPPGLRPGKEYRLTVPYRSEVTMLKTENKPVFNTNIRELFKKPLVMNNLKAIPRDLGELPRNFLIKLLFFHQPIRLLDLWEVCKQQEDVPLDSAKHLRLVLKVARLQKWVYTEKNQTNNMYYYYVHQSRTHEVQKMVRADEVARKEQENRAAEEAEGLQSQAEAEQQSSLDSRIQAMQNILAHNIGSIRDYDPQYVEEKPYVTESGAVNFTWHRNHNAANTNE
;
A
#
# COMPACT_ATOMS: atom_id res chain seq x y z
N MET A 1 -22.77 46.61 -43.18
CA MET A 1 -22.75 46.81 -41.71
C MET A 1 -22.26 45.56 -40.94
N LEU A 2 -21.18 44.89 -41.38
CA LEU A 2 -20.66 43.69 -40.68
C LEU A 2 -19.17 43.77 -40.31
N ARG A 3 -18.49 44.89 -40.61
CA ARG A 3 -17.06 45.08 -40.27
C ARG A 3 -16.82 45.74 -38.91
N ARG A 4 -17.86 46.24 -38.23
CA ARG A 4 -17.74 46.92 -36.93
C ARG A 4 -18.04 46.04 -35.72
N SER A 5 -18.62 44.86 -35.92
CA SER A 5 -19.00 43.93 -34.84
C SER A 5 -17.86 43.01 -34.35
N VAL A 6 -16.75 42.92 -35.07
CA VAL A 6 -15.62 42.04 -34.68
C VAL A 6 -14.68 42.72 -33.67
N VAL A 7 -14.70 44.06 -33.57
CA VAL A 7 -13.83 44.82 -32.65
C VAL A 7 -14.24 44.64 -31.18
N PHE A 8 -15.51 44.32 -30.91
CA PHE A 8 -16.05 44.15 -29.56
C PHE A 8 -16.02 42.70 -29.05
N LEU A 9 -15.52 41.74 -29.83
CA LEU A 9 -15.28 40.36 -29.39
C LEU A 9 -13.84 40.12 -28.90
N GLY A 10 -13.01 41.15 -28.88
CA GLY A 10 -11.74 41.11 -28.18
C GLY A 10 -12.00 41.02 -26.68
N ARG A 11 -11.67 39.87 -26.06
CA ARG A 11 -11.59 39.63 -24.60
C ARG A 11 -11.30 40.92 -23.84
N PRO A 12 -11.93 41.18 -22.66
CA PRO A 12 -11.72 42.42 -21.92
C PRO A 12 -10.22 42.59 -21.65
N LYS A 13 -9.56 43.35 -22.51
CA LYS A 13 -8.24 43.90 -22.28
C LYS A 13 -8.53 44.99 -21.28
N GLY A 14 -8.28 44.70 -20.00
CA GLY A 14 -8.31 45.71 -18.95
C GLY A 14 -7.57 46.98 -19.41
N PRO A 15 -7.99 48.16 -18.94
CA PRO A 15 -7.62 49.44 -19.51
C PRO A 15 -6.09 49.58 -19.66
N PRO A 16 -5.60 50.06 -20.82
CA PRO A 16 -4.18 50.26 -21.06
C PRO A 16 -3.68 51.37 -20.12
N GLY A 17 -2.90 50.99 -19.11
CA GLY A 17 -2.35 51.93 -18.11
C GLY A 17 -2.44 51.45 -16.66
N LEU A 18 -3.32 50.49 -16.35
CA LEU A 18 -3.38 49.79 -15.05
C LEU A 18 -2.78 48.39 -15.15
N ARG A 19 -1.61 48.26 -15.79
CA ARG A 19 -0.77 47.07 -15.62
C ARG A 19 0.15 47.36 -14.44
N PRO A 20 -0.07 46.84 -13.21
CA PRO A 20 0.99 46.82 -12.22
C PRO A 20 2.07 45.93 -12.81
N GLY A 21 3.14 46.56 -13.31
CA GLY A 21 4.22 45.85 -13.96
C GLY A 21 4.74 44.77 -13.03
N LYS A 22 4.59 43.50 -13.46
CA LYS A 22 5.56 42.40 -13.29
C LYS A 22 5.04 41.06 -13.84
N GLU A 23 3.76 40.69 -13.71
CA GLU A 23 3.27 39.40 -14.26
C GLU A 23 1.77 39.36 -14.65
N TYR A 24 1.46 39.01 -15.90
CA TYR A 24 0.08 38.93 -16.44
C TYR A 24 -0.84 38.00 -15.63
N ARG A 25 -0.29 36.90 -15.12
CA ARG A 25 -1.04 35.87 -14.39
C ARG A 25 -1.66 36.38 -13.09
N LEU A 26 -1.11 37.45 -12.50
CA LEU A 26 -1.64 38.07 -11.29
C LEU A 26 -2.77 39.08 -11.58
N THR A 27 -2.88 39.50 -12.85
CA THR A 27 -3.87 40.47 -13.34
C THR A 27 -5.14 39.82 -13.89
N VAL A 28 -5.15 38.50 -14.05
CA VAL A 28 -6.34 37.75 -14.48
C VAL A 28 -7.39 37.79 -13.36
N PRO A 29 -8.68 38.09 -13.66
CA PRO A 29 -9.74 38.18 -12.66
C PRO A 29 -9.90 36.90 -11.82
N TYR A 30 -9.77 35.74 -12.49
CA TYR A 30 -9.75 34.43 -11.85
C TYR A 30 -8.33 33.86 -11.90
N ARG A 31 -7.70 33.74 -10.74
CA ARG A 31 -6.35 33.20 -10.61
C ARG A 31 -6.39 31.68 -10.66
N SER A 32 -5.44 31.08 -11.36
CA SER A 32 -5.29 29.62 -11.32
C SER A 32 -4.70 29.18 -9.99
N GLU A 33 -4.98 27.94 -9.58
CA GLU A 33 -4.44 27.38 -8.34
C GLU A 33 -2.91 27.42 -8.30
N VAL A 34 -2.27 27.14 -9.43
CA VAL A 34 -0.81 27.24 -9.56
C VAL A 34 -0.31 28.66 -9.32
N THR A 35 -1.06 29.70 -9.71
CA THR A 35 -0.64 31.09 -9.44
C THR A 35 -0.89 31.47 -7.98
N MET A 36 -1.95 30.97 -7.37
CA MET A 36 -2.20 31.12 -5.92
C MET A 36 -1.08 30.47 -5.08
N LEU A 37 -0.68 29.24 -5.42
CA LEU A 37 0.43 28.52 -4.76
C LEU A 37 1.79 29.21 -4.93
N LYS A 38 1.99 29.98 -6.00
CA LYS A 38 3.23 30.75 -6.22
C LYS A 38 3.28 32.06 -5.44
N THR A 39 2.12 32.63 -5.13
CA THR A 39 2.04 33.85 -4.32
C THR A 39 2.12 33.58 -2.83
N GLU A 40 1.69 32.39 -2.39
CA GLU A 40 1.69 32.00 -0.99
C GLU A 40 3.10 31.61 -0.51
N ASN A 41 3.92 32.62 -0.22
CA ASN A 41 5.35 32.47 0.13
C ASN A 41 5.64 32.76 1.61
N LYS A 42 4.68 32.50 2.49
CA LYS A 42 4.85 32.61 3.95
C LYS A 42 5.69 31.42 4.44
N PRO A 43 6.63 31.58 5.39
CA PRO A 43 7.44 30.49 5.91
C PRO A 43 6.65 29.68 6.96
N VAL A 44 5.65 28.92 6.50
CA VAL A 44 4.79 28.06 7.33
C VAL A 44 4.96 26.60 6.90
N PHE A 45 4.50 25.66 7.72
CA PHE A 45 4.46 24.24 7.37
C PHE A 45 3.72 24.00 6.04
N ASN A 46 4.24 23.06 5.24
CA ASN A 46 3.69 22.67 3.93
C ASN A 46 3.52 23.83 2.92
N THR A 47 4.48 24.76 2.90
CA THR A 47 4.50 25.88 1.95
C THR A 47 5.32 25.55 0.71
N ASN A 48 5.21 26.39 -0.33
CA ASN A 48 5.90 26.18 -1.58
C ASN A 48 7.42 26.36 -1.42
N ILE A 49 8.13 25.27 -1.12
CA ILE A 49 9.57 25.25 -0.87
C ILE A 49 10.35 25.84 -2.06
N ARG A 50 9.88 25.62 -3.30
CA ARG A 50 10.55 26.15 -4.51
C ARG A 50 10.60 27.67 -4.51
N GLU A 51 9.49 28.33 -4.19
CA GLU A 51 9.42 29.80 -4.19
C GLU A 51 10.12 30.39 -2.96
N LEU A 52 10.08 29.70 -1.80
CA LEU A 52 10.89 30.06 -0.65
C LEU A 52 12.40 29.95 -0.94
N PHE A 53 12.85 28.89 -1.62
CA PHE A 53 14.26 28.67 -1.95
C PHE A 53 14.82 29.72 -2.93
N LYS A 54 13.98 30.35 -3.76
CA LYS A 54 14.38 31.48 -4.62
C LYS A 54 14.70 32.74 -3.82
N LYS A 55 14.12 32.91 -2.63
CA LYS A 55 14.46 34.04 -1.75
C LYS A 55 15.87 33.82 -1.17
N PRO A 56 16.59 34.89 -0.83
CA PRO A 56 17.88 34.78 -0.15
C PRO A 56 17.79 33.92 1.11
N LEU A 57 18.86 33.18 1.43
CA LEU A 57 18.93 32.29 2.58
C LEU A 57 18.61 32.99 3.91
N VAL A 58 19.00 34.27 4.03
CA VAL A 58 18.70 35.14 5.18
C VAL A 58 17.19 35.31 5.40
N MET A 59 16.38 35.23 4.34
CA MET A 59 14.93 35.45 4.38
C MET A 59 14.10 34.17 4.50
N ASN A 60 14.58 33.04 3.97
CA ASN A 60 13.78 31.80 3.89
C ASN A 60 14.05 30.79 5.02
N ASN A 61 15.14 30.98 5.79
CA ASN A 61 15.59 30.11 6.88
C ASN A 61 15.61 28.59 6.54
N LEU A 62 15.75 28.24 5.25
CA LEU A 62 15.83 26.85 4.83
C LEU A 62 17.22 26.30 5.16
N LYS A 63 17.29 25.29 6.02
CA LYS A 63 18.56 24.63 6.36
C LYS A 63 18.97 23.65 5.26
N ALA A 64 20.21 23.17 5.34
CA ALA A 64 20.68 22.11 4.46
C ALA A 64 19.82 20.84 4.65
N ILE A 65 19.52 20.17 3.53
CA ILE A 65 18.74 18.92 3.55
C ILE A 65 19.54 17.85 4.31
N PRO A 66 19.02 17.30 5.42
CA PRO A 66 19.67 16.21 6.13
C PRO A 66 19.61 14.97 5.24
N ARG A 67 20.78 14.39 4.92
CA ARG A 67 20.90 13.16 4.13
C ARG A 67 21.53 12.10 5.01
N ASP A 68 20.96 10.90 5.02
CA ASP A 68 21.48 9.80 5.80
C ASP A 68 22.70 9.17 5.13
N LEU A 69 23.87 9.28 5.75
CA LEU A 69 25.11 8.67 5.24
C LEU A 69 25.51 7.42 6.04
N GLY A 70 24.54 6.85 6.76
CA GLY A 70 24.72 5.69 7.62
C GLY A 70 24.88 4.37 6.87
N GLU A 71 24.74 3.29 7.63
CA GLU A 71 25.00 1.93 7.15
C GLU A 71 23.89 1.40 6.24
N LEU A 72 22.64 1.79 6.47
CA LEU A 72 21.50 1.34 5.69
C LEU A 72 21.63 1.71 4.21
N PRO A 73 21.76 3.00 3.82
CA PRO A 73 21.95 3.37 2.42
C PRO A 73 23.27 2.86 1.85
N ARG A 74 24.33 2.74 2.68
CA ARG A 74 25.61 2.17 2.26
C ARG A 74 25.47 0.70 1.86
N ASN A 75 24.87 -0.12 2.72
CA ASN A 75 24.75 -1.56 2.53
C ASN A 75 23.82 -1.84 1.34
N PHE A 76 22.72 -1.09 1.20
CA PHE A 76 21.85 -1.15 0.01
C PHE A 76 22.64 -0.94 -1.29
N LEU A 77 23.45 0.12 -1.35
CA LEU A 77 24.25 0.42 -2.54
C LEU A 77 25.34 -0.60 -2.83
N ILE A 78 26.01 -1.11 -1.80
CA ILE A 78 27.07 -2.10 -1.98
C ILE A 78 26.49 -3.42 -2.50
N LYS A 79 25.31 -3.83 -2.02
CA LYS A 79 24.58 -5.00 -2.52
C LYS A 79 24.22 -4.83 -4.00
N LEU A 80 23.65 -3.69 -4.39
CA LEU A 80 23.36 -3.38 -5.80
C LEU A 80 24.62 -3.33 -6.66
N LEU A 81 25.67 -2.68 -6.17
CA LEU A 81 26.94 -2.57 -6.88
C LEU A 81 27.58 -3.94 -7.14
N PHE A 82 27.44 -4.88 -6.20
CA PHE A 82 27.96 -6.23 -6.32
C PHE A 82 27.38 -6.98 -7.53
N PHE A 83 26.10 -6.77 -7.86
CA PHE A 83 25.46 -7.41 -9.00
C PHE A 83 25.78 -6.76 -10.35
N HIS A 84 26.01 -5.45 -10.36
CA HIS A 84 26.14 -4.68 -11.60
C HIS A 84 27.57 -4.16 -11.88
N GLN A 85 28.57 -4.59 -11.11
CA GLN A 85 29.95 -4.17 -11.35
C GLN A 85 30.47 -4.67 -12.71
N PRO A 86 31.16 -3.82 -13.51
CA PRO A 86 31.36 -2.39 -13.33
C PRO A 86 30.19 -1.52 -13.78
N ILE A 87 29.83 -0.49 -12.98
CA ILE A 87 28.74 0.43 -13.30
C ILE A 87 29.15 1.91 -13.13
N ARG A 88 28.54 2.79 -13.95
CA ARG A 88 28.70 4.25 -13.83
C ARG A 88 27.76 4.82 -12.77
N LEU A 89 28.02 6.05 -12.31
CA LEU A 89 27.17 6.72 -11.32
C LEU A 89 25.73 6.92 -11.80
N LEU A 90 25.54 7.30 -13.06
CA LEU A 90 24.22 7.57 -13.63
C LEU A 90 23.44 6.26 -13.82
N ASP A 91 24.06 5.26 -14.41
CA ASP A 91 23.45 3.93 -14.59
C ASP A 91 23.10 3.31 -13.23
N LEU A 92 23.97 3.44 -12.22
CA LEU A 92 23.68 2.97 -10.86
C LEU A 92 22.47 3.67 -10.25
N TRP A 93 22.30 4.97 -10.52
CA TRP A 93 21.11 5.70 -10.07
C TRP A 93 19.84 5.23 -10.78
N GLU A 94 19.92 4.89 -12.07
CA GLU A 94 18.80 4.31 -12.81
C GLU A 94 18.40 2.94 -12.26
N VAL A 95 19.39 2.07 -11.99
CA VAL A 95 19.16 0.79 -11.32
C VAL A 95 18.56 0.97 -9.93
N CYS A 96 19.05 1.96 -9.15
CA CYS A 96 18.45 2.25 -7.85
C CYS A 96 16.97 2.59 -7.98
N LYS A 97 16.57 3.42 -8.95
CA LYS A 97 15.16 3.79 -9.15
C LYS A 97 14.25 2.63 -9.56
N GLN A 98 14.80 1.55 -10.10
CA GLN A 98 14.03 0.36 -10.48
C GLN A 98 13.64 -0.48 -9.26
N GLN A 99 14.32 -0.31 -8.13
CA GLN A 99 13.97 -0.99 -6.87
C GLN A 99 12.83 -0.25 -6.18
N GLU A 100 11.96 -0.99 -5.48
CA GLU A 100 10.81 -0.42 -4.77
C GLU A 100 11.24 0.30 -3.48
N ASP A 101 12.08 -0.36 -2.65
CA ASP A 101 12.50 0.15 -1.34
C ASP A 101 13.86 0.87 -1.39
N VAL A 102 13.89 2.06 -1.98
CA VAL A 102 15.13 2.83 -2.15
C VAL A 102 15.35 3.79 -0.97
N PRO A 103 16.40 3.62 -0.14
CA PRO A 103 16.70 4.52 0.98
C PRO A 103 17.37 5.85 0.55
N LEU A 104 17.28 6.21 -0.73
CA LEU A 104 18.02 7.32 -1.33
C LEU A 104 17.09 8.33 -2.01
N ASP A 105 17.09 9.57 -1.51
CA ASP A 105 16.25 10.63 -2.09
C ASP A 105 16.68 11.13 -3.48
N SER A 106 17.98 11.07 -3.81
CA SER A 106 18.51 11.71 -5.03
C SER A 106 19.88 11.19 -5.45
N ALA A 107 20.27 11.41 -6.71
CA ALA A 107 21.61 11.12 -7.21
C ALA A 107 22.73 11.84 -6.41
N LYS A 108 22.44 13.00 -5.83
CA LYS A 108 23.38 13.69 -4.92
C LYS A 108 23.57 12.90 -3.63
N HIS A 109 22.49 12.31 -3.11
CA HIS A 109 22.54 11.44 -1.95
C HIS A 109 23.39 10.19 -2.25
N LEU A 110 23.10 9.49 -3.35
CA LEU A 110 23.91 8.38 -3.87
C LEU A 110 25.41 8.72 -3.93
N ARG A 111 25.76 9.87 -4.52
CA ARG A 111 27.15 10.31 -4.64
C ARG A 111 27.83 10.53 -3.28
N LEU A 112 27.11 11.09 -2.30
CA LEU A 112 27.65 11.31 -0.96
C LEU A 112 27.89 9.99 -0.23
N VAL A 113 26.97 9.04 -0.35
CA VAL A 113 27.14 7.70 0.23
C VAL A 113 28.32 6.98 -0.41
N LEU A 114 28.45 7.00 -1.74
CA LEU A 114 29.61 6.44 -2.44
C LEU A 114 30.94 7.13 -2.06
N LYS A 115 30.92 8.43 -1.77
CA LYS A 115 32.09 9.16 -1.27
C LYS A 115 32.52 8.62 0.10
N VAL A 116 31.58 8.44 1.02
CA VAL A 116 31.86 7.87 2.36
C VAL A 116 32.29 6.41 2.25
N ALA A 117 31.62 5.60 1.43
CA ALA A 117 31.97 4.21 1.18
C ALA A 117 33.39 4.07 0.61
N ARG A 118 33.81 5.00 -0.26
CA ARG A 118 35.20 5.07 -0.75
C ARG A 118 36.21 5.38 0.35
N LEU A 119 35.91 6.35 1.22
CA LEU A 119 36.77 6.68 2.37
C LEU A 119 36.93 5.47 3.32
N GLN A 120 35.88 4.67 3.46
CA GLN A 120 35.86 3.45 4.27
C GLN A 120 36.42 2.20 3.54
N LYS A 121 36.92 2.34 2.32
CA LYS A 121 37.47 1.25 1.48
C LYS A 121 36.47 0.12 1.18
N TRP A 122 35.18 0.44 1.07
CA TRP A 122 34.17 -0.50 0.56
C TRP A 122 34.13 -0.54 -0.96
N VAL A 123 34.27 0.64 -1.58
CA VAL A 123 34.15 0.84 -3.01
C VAL A 123 35.38 1.60 -3.50
N TYR A 124 35.93 1.20 -4.62
CA TYR A 124 36.94 2.00 -5.31
C TYR A 124 36.42 2.43 -6.68
N THR A 125 37.05 3.44 -7.26
CA THR A 125 36.71 3.91 -8.60
C THR A 125 37.89 3.86 -9.50
N GLU A 126 37.66 3.34 -10.69
CA GLU A 126 38.65 3.25 -11.75
C GLU A 126 38.19 4.09 -12.93
N LYS A 127 39.15 4.78 -13.54
CA LYS A 127 38.91 5.62 -14.71
C LYS A 127 39.23 4.81 -15.95
N ASN A 128 38.22 4.55 -16.77
CA ASN A 128 38.41 3.85 -18.03
C ASN A 128 39.13 4.77 -19.04
N GLN A 129 40.18 4.26 -19.68
CA GLN A 129 40.98 5.01 -20.65
C GLN A 129 40.22 5.27 -21.96
N THR A 130 39.36 4.36 -22.41
CA THR A 130 38.69 4.48 -23.72
C THR A 130 37.60 5.55 -23.70
N ASN A 131 36.74 5.52 -22.69
CA ASN A 131 35.58 6.42 -22.59
C ASN A 131 35.80 7.60 -21.63
N ASN A 132 36.96 7.67 -20.95
CA ASN A 132 37.28 8.70 -19.95
C ASN A 132 36.25 8.78 -18.79
N MET A 133 35.49 7.71 -18.54
CA MET A 133 34.44 7.64 -17.51
C MET A 133 34.91 6.92 -16.26
N TYR A 134 34.30 7.23 -15.11
CA TYR A 134 34.55 6.55 -13.85
C TYR A 134 33.57 5.41 -13.64
N TYR A 135 34.11 4.22 -13.36
CA TYR A 135 33.38 3.03 -12.98
C TYR A 135 33.61 2.73 -11.51
N TYR A 136 32.56 2.22 -10.86
CA TYR A 136 32.59 1.83 -9.45
C TYR A 136 32.72 0.30 -9.35
N TYR A 137 33.57 -0.12 -8.42
CA TYR A 137 33.85 -1.52 -8.14
C TYR A 137 33.83 -1.76 -6.63
N VAL A 138 33.41 -2.95 -6.21
CA VAL A 138 33.54 -3.37 -4.81
C VAL A 138 35.01 -3.64 -4.51
N HIS A 139 35.52 -3.16 -3.38
CA HIS A 139 36.90 -3.38 -2.99
C HIS A 139 37.15 -4.86 -2.71
N GLN A 140 38.21 -5.42 -3.30
CA GLN A 140 38.54 -6.85 -3.22
C GLN A 140 38.60 -7.40 -1.79
N SER A 141 39.09 -6.62 -0.83
CA SER A 141 39.22 -7.03 0.58
C SER A 141 37.89 -7.20 1.31
N ARG A 142 36.79 -6.64 0.77
CA ARG A 142 35.46 -6.63 1.39
C ARG A 142 34.45 -7.51 0.64
N THR A 143 34.85 -8.13 -0.47
CA THR A 143 33.95 -8.94 -1.33
C THR A 143 33.23 -10.04 -0.56
N HIS A 144 33.94 -10.77 0.29
CA HIS A 144 33.37 -11.83 1.12
C HIS A 144 32.33 -11.31 2.14
N GLU A 145 32.57 -10.12 2.70
CA GLU A 145 31.62 -9.47 3.62
C GLU A 145 30.34 -9.05 2.87
N VAL A 146 30.48 -8.54 1.66
CA VAL A 146 29.33 -8.22 0.79
C VAL A 146 28.53 -9.46 0.42
N GLN A 147 29.20 -10.55 0.06
CA GLN A 147 28.53 -11.82 -0.22
C GLN A 147 27.74 -12.33 0.99
N LYS A 148 28.29 -12.21 2.20
CA LYS A 148 27.56 -12.54 3.44
C LYS A 148 26.33 -11.66 3.63
N MET A 149 26.45 -10.36 3.39
CA MET A 149 25.31 -9.43 3.50
C MET A 149 24.19 -9.77 2.50
N VAL A 150 24.54 -10.10 1.26
CA VAL A 150 23.54 -10.49 0.24
C VAL A 150 22.85 -11.79 0.61
N ARG A 151 23.60 -12.79 1.06
CA ARG A 151 23.02 -14.08 1.52
C ARG A 151 22.12 -13.91 2.75
N ALA A 152 22.52 -13.05 3.69
CA ALA A 152 21.73 -12.78 4.88
C ALA A 152 20.36 -12.15 4.53
N ASP A 153 20.33 -11.23 3.57
CA ASP A 153 19.07 -10.65 3.07
C ASP A 153 18.18 -11.70 2.39
N GLU A 154 18.77 -12.59 1.59
CA GLU A 154 18.02 -13.65 0.92
C GLU A 154 17.40 -14.63 1.92
N VAL A 155 18.15 -14.99 2.98
CA VAL A 155 17.64 -15.81 4.09
C VAL A 155 16.51 -15.07 4.81
N ALA A 156 16.69 -13.79 5.14
CA ALA A 156 15.66 -13.00 5.81
C ALA A 156 14.38 -12.87 4.97
N ARG A 157 14.51 -12.69 3.65
CA ARG A 157 13.37 -12.66 2.74
C ARG A 157 12.63 -14.01 2.72
N LYS A 158 13.36 -15.11 2.63
CA LYS A 158 12.78 -16.46 2.68
C LYS A 158 12.08 -16.74 4.01
N GLU A 159 12.64 -16.30 5.13
CA GLU A 159 11.99 -16.42 6.44
C GLU A 159 10.70 -15.61 6.52
N GLN A 160 10.67 -14.40 5.93
CA GLN A 160 9.44 -13.58 5.86
C GLN A 160 8.38 -14.24 4.97
N GLU A 161 8.76 -14.78 3.82
CA GLU A 161 7.86 -15.53 2.93
C GLU A 161 7.28 -16.76 3.65
N ASN A 162 8.11 -17.52 4.38
CA ASN A 162 7.65 -18.67 5.16
C ASN A 162 6.66 -18.26 6.26
N ARG A 163 6.95 -17.19 7.01
CA ARG A 163 6.03 -16.68 8.04
C ARG A 163 4.70 -16.23 7.44
N ALA A 164 4.74 -15.54 6.30
CA ALA A 164 3.52 -15.13 5.60
C ALA A 164 2.69 -16.34 5.13
N ALA A 165 3.35 -17.44 4.72
CA ALA A 165 2.67 -18.69 4.38
C ALA A 165 2.03 -19.35 5.61
N GLU A 166 2.75 -19.43 6.73
CA GLU A 166 2.22 -19.96 8.00
C GLU A 166 1.03 -19.13 8.51
N GLU A 167 1.11 -17.80 8.43
CA GLU A 167 0.02 -16.91 8.79
C GLU A 167 -1.20 -17.09 7.87
N ALA A 168 -0.98 -17.29 6.56
CA ALA A 168 -2.05 -17.56 5.61
C ALA A 168 -2.75 -18.90 5.89
N GLU A 169 -2.00 -19.97 6.19
CA GLU A 169 -2.56 -21.26 6.61
C GLU A 169 -3.33 -21.12 7.93
N GLY A 170 -2.79 -20.36 8.88
CA GLY A 170 -3.45 -20.03 10.15
C GLY A 170 -4.79 -19.34 9.93
N LEU A 171 -4.85 -18.31 9.07
CA LEU A 171 -6.08 -17.60 8.73
C LEU A 171 -7.09 -18.51 8.00
N GLN A 172 -6.64 -19.40 7.12
CA GLN A 172 -7.51 -20.37 6.46
C GLN A 172 -8.14 -21.33 7.48
N SER A 173 -7.33 -21.89 8.39
CA SER A 173 -7.84 -22.77 9.44
C SER A 173 -8.83 -22.08 10.39
N GLN A 174 -8.60 -20.80 10.71
CA GLN A 174 -9.53 -20.00 11.51
C GLN A 174 -10.83 -19.74 10.76
N ALA A 175 -10.76 -19.38 9.47
CA ALA A 175 -11.94 -19.19 8.64
C ALA A 175 -12.77 -20.48 8.51
N GLU A 176 -12.11 -21.64 8.39
CA GLU A 176 -12.79 -22.95 8.38
C GLU A 176 -13.45 -23.26 9.72
N ALA A 177 -12.79 -22.97 10.84
CA ALA A 177 -13.35 -23.15 12.18
C ALA A 177 -14.57 -22.23 12.43
N GLU A 178 -14.48 -20.97 11.99
CA GLU A 178 -15.60 -20.02 12.05
C GLU A 178 -16.78 -20.52 11.22
N GLN A 179 -16.53 -21.00 9.98
CA GLN A 179 -17.56 -21.60 9.15
C GLN A 179 -18.23 -22.80 9.84
N GLN A 180 -17.46 -23.73 10.40
CA GLN A 180 -18.00 -24.87 11.14
C GLN A 180 -18.86 -24.42 12.33
N SER A 181 -18.38 -23.48 13.15
CA SER A 181 -19.15 -22.94 14.27
C SER A 181 -20.46 -22.24 13.85
N SER A 182 -20.44 -21.57 12.70
CA SER A 182 -21.62 -20.91 12.15
C SER A 182 -22.66 -21.92 11.67
N LEU A 183 -22.21 -23.05 11.10
CA LEU A 183 -23.06 -24.15 10.69
C LEU A 183 -23.71 -24.82 11.91
N ASP A 184 -22.94 -25.08 12.96
CA ASP A 184 -23.46 -25.68 14.20
C ASP A 184 -24.51 -24.78 14.86
N SER A 185 -24.23 -23.47 14.94
CA SER A 185 -25.18 -22.49 15.45
C SER A 185 -26.48 -22.47 14.64
N ARG A 186 -26.38 -22.62 13.31
CA ARG A 186 -27.54 -22.70 12.41
C ARG A 186 -28.32 -23.99 12.59
N ILE A 187 -27.64 -25.13 12.78
CA ILE A 187 -28.27 -26.42 13.07
C ILE A 187 -29.08 -26.33 14.37
N GLN A 188 -28.48 -25.78 15.43
CA GLN A 188 -29.17 -25.59 16.71
C GLN A 188 -30.39 -24.67 16.59
N ALA A 189 -30.25 -23.55 15.87
CA ALA A 189 -31.38 -22.65 15.62
C ALA A 189 -32.53 -23.36 14.86
N MET A 190 -32.21 -24.14 13.82
CA MET A 190 -33.21 -24.92 13.08
C MET A 190 -33.87 -26.00 13.95
N GLN A 191 -33.10 -26.67 14.82
CA GLN A 191 -33.66 -27.65 15.77
C GLN A 191 -34.62 -26.98 16.78
N ASN A 192 -34.26 -25.80 17.29
CA ASN A 192 -35.13 -25.05 18.20
C ASN A 192 -36.43 -24.60 17.52
N ILE A 193 -36.35 -24.12 16.27
CA ILE A 193 -37.54 -23.77 15.46
C ILE A 193 -38.40 -25.01 15.21
N LEU A 194 -37.77 -26.14 14.87
CA LEU A 194 -38.47 -27.40 14.64
C LEU A 194 -39.19 -27.87 15.90
N ALA A 195 -38.53 -27.84 17.06
CA ALA A 195 -39.13 -28.20 18.35
C ALA A 195 -40.30 -27.28 18.71
N HIS A 196 -40.15 -25.96 18.51
CA HIS A 196 -41.23 -24.99 18.71
C HIS A 196 -42.43 -25.27 17.79
N ASN A 197 -42.17 -25.49 16.50
CA ASN A 197 -43.23 -25.79 15.52
C ASN A 197 -43.94 -27.12 15.83
N ILE A 198 -43.22 -28.14 16.28
CA ILE A 198 -43.83 -29.40 16.74
C ILE A 198 -44.75 -29.14 17.93
N GLY A 199 -44.32 -28.35 18.91
CA GLY A 199 -45.16 -27.95 20.05
C GLY A 199 -46.44 -27.27 19.59
N SER A 200 -46.32 -26.23 18.75
CA SER A 200 -47.47 -25.50 18.22
C SER A 200 -48.42 -26.39 17.43
N ILE A 201 -47.92 -27.29 16.58
CA ILE A 201 -48.79 -28.21 15.82
C ILE A 201 -49.49 -29.20 16.75
N ARG A 202 -48.80 -29.70 17.79
CA ARG A 202 -49.39 -30.64 18.76
C ARG A 202 -50.61 -30.06 19.48
N ASP A 203 -50.59 -28.75 19.75
CA ASP A 203 -51.71 -28.05 20.39
C ASP A 203 -52.96 -28.00 19.48
N TYR A 204 -52.79 -28.04 18.15
CA TYR A 204 -53.89 -28.02 17.18
C TYR A 204 -54.30 -29.42 16.70
N ASP A 205 -53.33 -30.26 16.34
CA ASP A 205 -53.50 -31.62 15.85
C ASP A 205 -52.41 -32.53 16.45
N PRO A 206 -52.69 -33.19 17.59
CA PRO A 206 -51.72 -34.05 18.24
C PRO A 206 -51.42 -35.31 17.42
N GLN A 207 -52.35 -35.78 16.58
CA GLN A 207 -52.19 -37.02 15.82
C GLN A 207 -51.14 -36.85 14.71
N TYR A 208 -51.10 -35.69 14.06
CA TYR A 208 -50.06 -35.37 13.07
C TYR A 208 -48.63 -35.41 13.64
N VAL A 209 -48.45 -35.11 14.94
CA VAL A 209 -47.14 -35.11 15.59
C VAL A 209 -46.72 -36.53 15.99
N GLU A 210 -47.64 -37.34 16.48
CA GLU A 210 -47.38 -38.71 16.94
C GLU A 210 -47.10 -39.70 15.80
N GLU A 211 -47.61 -39.43 14.60
CA GLU A 211 -47.36 -40.22 13.39
C GLU A 211 -46.03 -39.85 12.67
N LYS A 212 -45.27 -38.87 13.18
CA LYS A 212 -44.03 -38.44 12.50
C LYS A 212 -42.96 -39.53 12.53
N PRO A 213 -42.27 -39.76 11.39
CA PRO A 213 -41.18 -40.72 11.35
C PRO A 213 -40.00 -40.27 12.20
N TYR A 214 -39.36 -41.21 12.87
CA TYR A 214 -38.10 -41.03 13.57
C TYR A 214 -37.02 -41.95 12.99
N VAL A 215 -35.76 -41.60 13.22
CA VAL A 215 -34.61 -42.38 12.73
C VAL A 215 -34.00 -43.16 13.88
N THR A 216 -33.79 -44.46 13.69
CA THR A 216 -33.12 -45.34 14.65
C THR A 216 -31.60 -45.15 14.61
N GLU A 217 -30.89 -45.64 15.64
CA GLU A 217 -29.42 -45.56 15.72
C GLU A 217 -28.69 -46.23 14.54
N SER A 218 -29.35 -47.14 13.82
CA SER A 218 -28.85 -47.78 12.59
C SER A 218 -29.11 -46.97 11.31
N GLY A 219 -29.78 -45.82 11.41
CA GLY A 219 -30.14 -44.97 10.27
C GLY A 219 -31.44 -45.36 9.55
N ALA A 220 -32.16 -46.39 10.02
CA ALA A 220 -33.45 -46.75 9.44
C ALA A 220 -34.58 -45.80 9.92
N VAL A 221 -35.39 -45.34 8.97
CA VAL A 221 -36.56 -44.47 9.20
C VAL A 221 -37.75 -45.35 9.60
N ASN A 222 -38.27 -45.14 10.81
CA ASN A 222 -39.39 -45.89 11.39
C ASN A 222 -40.57 -44.96 11.70
N PHE A 223 -41.78 -45.53 11.73
CA PHE A 223 -43.02 -44.85 12.09
C PHE A 223 -43.62 -45.47 13.34
N THR A 224 -44.12 -44.65 14.25
CA THR A 224 -44.96 -45.08 15.37
C THR A 224 -46.43 -44.94 14.98
N TRP A 225 -47.16 -46.06 15.00
CA TRP A 225 -48.60 -46.07 14.76
C TRP A 225 -49.31 -46.14 16.12
N HIS A 226 -50.04 -45.10 16.48
CA HIS A 226 -50.87 -45.07 17.68
C HIS A 226 -52.34 -45.23 17.30
N ARG A 227 -53.08 -46.10 18.00
CA ARG A 227 -54.52 -46.28 17.81
C ARG A 227 -55.25 -45.49 18.90
N ASN A 228 -55.78 -44.31 18.54
CA ASN A 228 -56.52 -43.46 19.49
C ASN A 228 -57.85 -44.11 19.90
N HIS A 229 -58.04 -44.36 21.20
CA HIS A 229 -59.24 -45.02 21.76
C HIS A 229 -60.38 -44.05 22.15
N ASN A 230 -60.25 -42.74 21.93
CA ASN A 230 -61.19 -41.74 22.47
C ASN A 230 -62.37 -41.34 21.54
N ALA A 231 -62.61 -42.04 20.43
CA ALA A 231 -63.72 -41.71 19.51
C ALA A 231 -65.07 -42.40 19.83
N ALA A 232 -65.22 -43.05 20.98
CA ALA A 232 -66.44 -43.75 21.35
C ALA A 232 -66.86 -43.39 22.77
N ASN A 233 -67.57 -42.25 22.93
CA ASN A 233 -68.54 -41.98 24.01
C ASN A 233 -69.16 -40.59 23.83
N THR A 234 -69.89 -40.38 22.73
CA THR A 234 -70.91 -39.33 22.64
C THR A 234 -72.09 -39.91 21.88
N ASN A 235 -72.98 -40.58 22.62
CA ASN A 235 -74.37 -40.88 22.25
C ASN A 235 -75.08 -41.35 23.54
N GLU A 236 -75.53 -40.38 24.33
CA GLU A 236 -76.76 -40.47 25.14
C GLU A 236 -77.55 -39.17 24.94
#